data_AF-A0A950I8T6-F1
#
_entry.id   AF-A0A950I8T6-F1
#
_cell.length_a   1.000
_cell.length_b   1.000
_cell.length_c   1.000
_cell.angle_alpha   90.00
_cell.angle_beta   90.00
_cell.angle_gamma   90.00
#
_symmetry.space_group_name_H-M   'P 1'
#
loop_
_entity.id
_entity.type
_entity.pdbx_description
1 polymer ?
#
loop_
_entity_poly.entity_id
_entity_poly.type
_entity_poly.pdbx_seq_one_letter_code
_entity_poly.pdbx_strand_id
1 'polypeptide(L)'
;MGRPSKYKELLSDSYSFKLTKSEAAPLNEKIALSGMRRADFLRDVVLKNKTLVVAKPAASLEKRRMQFLFNKTSNNMNQIAHVLNGASLAGKLSSPLCESAIAQLEAIAKYLRAALHHVD
;
A
#
# COMPACT_ATOMS: atom_id res chain seq x y z
N MET A 1 -54.79 -0.69 -15.96
CA MET A 1 -54.15 -0.66 -14.63
C MET A 1 -53.29 -1.92 -14.48
N GLY A 2 -51.99 -1.84 -14.82
CA GLY A 2 -51.09 -3.01 -14.81
C GLY A 2 -50.60 -3.32 -13.40
N ARG A 3 -50.80 -4.57 -12.96
CA ARG A 3 -50.38 -5.10 -11.66
C ARG A 3 -48.84 -5.10 -11.56
N PRO A 4 -48.20 -4.42 -10.60
CA PRO A 4 -46.74 -4.49 -10.48
C PRO A 4 -46.30 -5.88 -9.98
N SER A 5 -45.30 -6.43 -10.67
CA SER A 5 -44.71 -7.76 -10.48
C SER A 5 -44.03 -7.91 -9.11
N LYS A 6 -44.24 -9.06 -8.47
CA LYS A 6 -43.92 -9.37 -7.06
C LYS A 6 -42.46 -9.77 -6.78
N TYR A 7 -41.55 -9.65 -7.75
CA TYR A 7 -40.19 -10.19 -7.63
C TYR A 7 -39.13 -9.28 -8.25
N LYS A 8 -38.98 -8.07 -7.70
CA LYS A 8 -37.77 -7.27 -7.92
C LYS A 8 -37.23 -6.93 -6.54
N GLU A 9 -36.03 -7.42 -6.23
CA GLU A 9 -35.35 -7.05 -5.00
C GLU A 9 -35.37 -5.52 -4.86
N LEU A 10 -35.89 -5.06 -3.73
CA LEU A 10 -35.99 -3.65 -3.42
C LEU A 10 -34.59 -3.15 -3.05
N LEU A 11 -34.26 -1.92 -3.43
CA LEU A 11 -33.00 -1.29 -3.04
C LEU A 11 -33.02 -1.06 -1.53
N SER A 12 -32.19 -1.79 -0.78
CA SER A 12 -32.13 -1.77 0.69
C SER A 12 -31.05 -0.82 1.23
N ASP A 13 -29.87 -0.83 0.62
CA ASP A 13 -28.69 -0.14 1.15
C ASP A 13 -28.43 1.19 0.45
N SER A 14 -28.06 2.21 1.23
CA SER A 14 -27.75 3.56 0.74
C SER A 14 -26.28 3.88 0.91
N TYR A 15 -25.62 4.26 -0.18
CA TYR A 15 -24.23 4.72 -0.21
C TYR A 15 -24.20 6.20 -0.62
N SER A 16 -23.58 7.05 0.19
CA SER A 16 -23.45 8.49 -0.08
C SER A 16 -22.09 9.01 0.32
N PHE A 17 -21.59 10.01 -0.41
CA PHE A 17 -20.35 10.72 -0.10
C PHE A 17 -20.51 12.20 -0.42
N LYS A 18 -19.80 13.04 0.33
CA LYS A 18 -19.82 14.49 0.15
C LYS A 18 -18.73 14.89 -0.84
N LEU A 19 -19.07 15.80 -1.75
CA LEU A 19 -18.15 16.39 -2.72
C LEU A 19 -18.14 17.90 -2.55
N THR A 20 -16.99 18.52 -2.77
CA THR A 20 -16.90 19.96 -2.98
C THR A 20 -17.51 20.33 -4.34
N LYS A 21 -17.82 21.62 -4.55
CA LYS A 21 -18.38 22.10 -5.82
C LYS A 21 -17.45 21.80 -7.02
N SER A 22 -16.14 21.91 -6.79
CA SER A 22 -15.12 21.64 -7.82
C SER A 22 -15.11 20.18 -8.25
N GLU A 23 -15.21 19.25 -7.31
CA GLU A 23 -15.22 17.81 -7.59
C GLU A 23 -16.54 17.34 -8.22
N ALA A 24 -17.65 18.00 -7.89
CA ALA A 24 -18.97 17.66 -8.41
C ALA A 24 -19.20 18.14 -9.85
N ALA A 25 -18.54 19.21 -10.30
CA ALA A 25 -18.67 19.77 -11.64
C ALA A 25 -18.43 18.73 -12.78
N PRO A 26 -17.27 18.05 -12.84
CA PRO A 26 -17.01 17.07 -13.90
C PRO A 26 -17.93 15.85 -13.81
N LEU A 27 -18.41 15.48 -12.62
CA LEU A 27 -19.36 14.38 -12.44
C LEU A 27 -20.75 14.75 -13.01
N ASN A 28 -21.20 15.97 -12.75
CA ASN A 28 -22.49 16.47 -13.25
C ASN A 28 -22.51 16.58 -14.77
N GLU A 29 -21.41 17.01 -15.39
CA GLU A 29 -21.28 17.05 -16.87
C GLU A 29 -21.40 15.66 -17.48
N LYS A 30 -20.72 14.66 -16.91
CA LYS A 30 -20.81 13.27 -17.37
C LYS A 30 -22.23 12.70 -17.25
N ILE A 31 -22.94 13.03 -16.18
CA ILE A 31 -24.34 12.62 -15.97
C ILE A 31 -25.26 13.32 -16.99
N ALA A 32 -25.02 14.60 -17.26
CA ALA A 32 -25.80 15.34 -18.26
C ALA A 32 -25.59 14.75 -19.66
N LEU A 33 -24.35 14.46 -20.04
CA LEU A 33 -24.00 13.84 -21.32
C LEU A 33 -24.56 12.41 -21.46
N SER A 34 -24.67 11.66 -20.36
CA SER A 34 -25.19 10.29 -20.41
C SER A 34 -26.71 10.21 -20.56
N GLY A 35 -27.43 11.32 -20.33
CA GLY A 35 -28.91 11.34 -20.35
C GLY A 35 -29.58 10.46 -19.28
N MET A 36 -28.82 10.04 -18.26
CA MET A 36 -29.31 9.12 -17.22
C MET A 36 -29.63 9.88 -15.92
N ARG A 37 -30.49 9.29 -15.08
CA ARG A 37 -30.66 9.77 -13.71
C ARG A 37 -29.38 9.50 -12.92
N ARG A 38 -29.01 10.41 -12.03
CA ARG A 38 -27.78 10.34 -11.21
C ARG A 38 -27.55 8.96 -10.57
N ALA A 39 -28.57 8.39 -9.95
CA ALA A 39 -28.47 7.09 -9.28
C ALA A 39 -28.23 5.94 -10.26
N ASP A 40 -28.82 5.99 -11.45
CA ASP A 40 -28.66 4.95 -12.47
C ASP A 40 -27.30 5.06 -13.15
N PHE A 41 -26.83 6.29 -13.40
CA PHE A 41 -25.47 6.55 -13.88
C PHE A 41 -24.42 6.03 -12.91
N LEU A 42 -24.54 6.38 -11.62
CA LEU A 42 -23.59 5.94 -10.60
C LEU A 42 -23.63 4.42 -10.42
N ARG A 43 -24.81 3.80 -10.47
CA ARG A 43 -24.94 2.34 -10.42
C ARG A 43 -24.29 1.67 -11.63
N ASP A 44 -24.47 2.20 -12.84
CA ASP A 44 -23.84 1.68 -14.06
C ASP A 44 -22.31 1.79 -13.98
N VAL A 45 -21.80 2.97 -13.63
CA VAL A 45 -20.36 3.28 -13.60
C VAL A 45 -19.63 2.49 -12.51
N VAL A 46 -20.21 2.41 -11.30
CA VAL A 46 -19.60 1.74 -10.14
C VAL A 46 -19.73 0.22 -10.21
N LEU A 47 -20.91 -0.32 -10.58
CA LEU A 47 -21.13 -1.77 -10.57
C LEU A 47 -20.68 -2.46 -11.87
N LYS A 48 -20.76 -1.80 -13.03
CA LYS A 48 -20.30 -2.38 -14.30
C LYS A 48 -18.82 -2.09 -14.60
N ASN A 49 -18.07 -1.63 -13.60
CA ASN A 49 -16.61 -1.55 -13.64
C ASN A 49 -16.06 -0.71 -14.83
N LYS A 50 -16.77 0.35 -15.22
CA LYS A 50 -16.26 1.36 -16.18
C LYS A 50 -15.30 2.35 -15.51
N THR A 51 -15.07 2.22 -14.21
CA THR A 51 -14.02 2.91 -13.47
C THR A 51 -12.77 2.03 -13.43
N LEU A 52 -11.61 2.59 -13.77
CA LEU A 52 -10.32 1.97 -13.51
C LEU A 52 -10.21 1.73 -11.99
N VAL A 53 -10.43 0.49 -11.56
CA VAL A 53 -10.02 0.05 -10.23
C VAL A 53 -8.50 0.02 -10.27
N VAL A 54 -7.87 1.13 -9.89
CA VAL A 54 -6.43 1.15 -9.60
C VAL A 54 -6.27 0.45 -8.26
N ALA A 55 -6.40 -0.88 -8.27
CA ALA A 55 -5.92 -1.70 -7.17
C ALA A 55 -4.43 -1.37 -7.05
N LYS A 56 -4.01 -0.82 -5.91
CA LYS A 56 -2.58 -0.78 -5.59
C LYS A 56 -2.07 -2.20 -5.79
N PRO A 57 -1.07 -2.44 -6.68
CA PRO A 57 -0.57 -3.78 -6.87
C PRO A 57 -0.18 -4.32 -5.50
N ALA A 58 -0.89 -5.36 -5.07
CA ALA A 58 -0.55 -6.03 -3.83
C ALA A 58 0.89 -6.50 -4.01
N ALA A 59 1.77 -6.11 -3.08
CA ALA A 59 3.15 -6.58 -3.11
C ALA A 59 3.15 -8.09 -3.34
N SER A 60 3.91 -8.55 -4.34
CA SER A 60 4.02 -9.96 -4.68
C SER A 60 4.35 -10.76 -3.42
N LEU A 61 3.93 -12.03 -3.38
CA LEU A 61 4.23 -12.90 -2.24
C LEU A 61 5.74 -12.92 -1.93
N GLU A 62 6.55 -12.85 -2.99
CA GLU A 62 8.01 -12.76 -2.93
C GLU A 62 8.50 -11.45 -2.30
N LYS A 63 7.93 -10.30 -2.70
CA LYS A 63 8.25 -9.00 -2.10
C LYS A 63 7.92 -8.96 -0.61
N ARG A 64 6.77 -9.51 -0.20
CA ARG A 64 6.41 -9.65 1.23
C ARG A 64 7.36 -10.56 1.99
N ARG A 65 7.74 -11.70 1.41
CA ARG A 65 8.72 -12.62 2.02
C ARG A 65 10.10 -11.97 2.14
N MET A 66 10.55 -11.23 1.14
CA MET A 66 11.82 -10.51 1.18
C MET A 66 11.80 -9.39 2.22
N GLN A 67 10.71 -8.62 2.32
CA GLN A 67 10.55 -7.61 3.38
C GLN A 67 10.62 -8.23 4.79
N PHE A 68 9.96 -9.37 4.98
CA PHE A 68 10.03 -10.09 6.26
C PHE A 68 11.47 -10.52 6.62
N LEU A 69 12.18 -11.13 5.67
CA LEU A 69 13.58 -11.54 5.86
C LEU A 69 14.47 -10.32 6.12
N PHE A 70 14.28 -9.23 5.38
CA PHE A 70 15.02 -7.99 5.58
C PHE A 70 14.85 -7.42 6.99
N ASN A 71 13.62 -7.39 7.51
CA ASN A 71 13.36 -6.91 8.87
C ASN A 71 14.05 -7.79 9.92
N LYS A 72 14.04 -9.12 9.75
CA LYS A 72 14.75 -10.04 10.64
C LYS A 72 16.26 -9.81 10.60
N THR A 73 16.84 -9.68 9.42
CA THR A 73 18.27 -9.43 9.25
C THR A 73 18.68 -8.08 9.86
N SER A 74 17.89 -7.02 9.63
CA SER A 74 18.16 -5.68 10.18
C SER A 74 18.17 -5.69 11.70
N ASN A 75 17.24 -6.40 12.34
CA ASN A 75 17.23 -6.54 13.79
C ASN A 75 18.47 -7.26 14.31
N ASN A 76 18.89 -8.35 13.67
CA ASN A 76 20.10 -9.07 14.07
C ASN A 76 21.35 -8.18 13.91
N MET A 77 21.43 -7.39 12.85
CA MET A 77 22.55 -6.46 12.63
C MET A 77 22.60 -5.37 13.70
N ASN A 78 21.46 -4.81 14.11
CA ASN A 78 21.40 -3.85 15.21
C ASN A 78 21.86 -4.47 16.54
N GLN A 79 21.52 -5.73 16.79
CA GLN A 79 21.99 -6.46 17.98
C GLN A 79 23.51 -6.64 17.94
N ILE A 80 24.07 -7.04 16.79
CA ILE A 80 25.53 -7.17 16.61
C ILE A 80 26.22 -5.82 16.83
N ALA A 81 25.69 -4.75 16.24
CA ALA A 81 26.24 -3.40 16.42
C ALA A 81 26.25 -2.96 17.89
N HIS A 82 25.17 -3.24 18.63
CA HIS A 82 25.11 -2.98 20.07
C HIS A 82 26.16 -3.75 20.86
N VAL A 83 26.37 -5.04 20.54
CA VAL A 83 27.38 -5.87 21.20
C VAL A 83 28.80 -5.37 20.90
N LEU A 84 29.08 -5.03 19.63
CA LEU A 84 30.39 -4.50 19.22
C LEU A 84 30.70 -3.18 19.93
N ASN A 85 29.75 -2.25 19.97
CA ASN A 85 29.89 -0.99 20.68
C ASN A 85 30.14 -1.20 22.17
N GLY A 86 29.38 -2.09 22.82
CA GLY A 86 29.58 -2.44 24.23
C GLY A 86 30.96 -3.05 24.50
N ALA A 87 31.45 -3.92 23.61
CA ALA A 87 32.77 -4.52 23.72
C ALA A 87 33.91 -3.50 23.52
N SER A 88 33.74 -2.56 22.59
CA SER A 88 34.70 -1.48 22.34
C SER A 88 34.80 -0.53 23.55
N LEU A 89 33.65 -0.11 24.10
CA LEU A 89 33.60 0.74 25.30
C LEU A 89 34.19 0.05 26.53
N ALA A 90 34.07 -1.28 26.63
CA ALA A 90 34.68 -2.08 27.69
C ALA A 90 36.18 -2.36 27.47
N GLY A 91 36.79 -1.84 26.39
CA GLY A 91 38.20 -2.08 26.04
C GLY A 91 38.51 -3.51 25.59
N LYS A 92 37.48 -4.32 25.32
CA LYS A 92 37.62 -5.73 24.86
C LYS A 92 37.77 -5.84 23.35
N LEU A 93 37.47 -4.78 22.62
CA LEU A 93 37.61 -4.66 21.18
C LEU A 93 38.30 -3.33 20.86
N SER A 94 39.21 -3.30 19.89
CA SER A 94 39.83 -2.05 19.46
C SER A 94 38.82 -1.19 18.70
N SER A 95 38.80 0.13 18.96
CA SER A 95 37.90 1.07 18.27
C SER A 95 37.95 0.95 16.74
N PRO A 96 39.14 0.87 16.10
CA PRO A 96 39.21 0.74 14.64
C PRO A 96 38.57 -0.54 14.10
N LEU A 97 38.66 -1.64 14.86
CA LEU A 97 38.04 -2.91 14.48
C LEU A 97 36.52 -2.86 14.65
N CYS A 98 36.04 -2.19 15.70
CA CYS A 98 34.62 -1.94 15.92
C CYS A 98 34.01 -1.09 14.80
N GLU A 99 34.67 0.00 14.43
CA GLU A 99 34.25 0.89 13.34
C GLU A 99 34.21 0.16 11.99
N SER A 100 35.24 -0.64 11.68
CA SER A 100 35.27 -1.47 10.48
C SER A 100 34.12 -2.48 10.43
N ALA A 101 33.82 -3.13 11.55
CA ALA A 101 32.71 -4.08 11.65
C ALA A 101 31.35 -3.40 11.48
N ILE A 102 31.15 -2.22 12.05
CA ILE A 102 29.92 -1.42 11.87
C ILE A 102 29.77 -1.00 10.41
N ALA A 103 30.83 -0.53 9.76
CA ALA A 103 30.79 -0.15 8.35
C ALA A 103 30.41 -1.34 7.44
N GLN A 104 30.86 -2.56 7.76
CA GLN A 104 30.44 -3.76 7.03
C GLN A 104 28.96 -4.09 7.23
N LEU A 105 28.42 -3.92 8.44
CA LEU A 105 26.98 -4.06 8.67
C LEU A 105 26.20 -3.02 7.85
N GLU A 106 26.61 -1.76 7.85
CA GLU A 106 25.96 -0.72 7.04
C GLU A 106 25.98 -1.05 5.54
N ALA A 107 27.10 -1.59 5.02
CA ALA A 107 27.20 -2.05 3.64
C ALA A 107 26.18 -3.16 3.33
N ILE A 108 26.04 -4.17 4.20
CA ILE A 108 25.04 -5.24 4.05
C ILE A 108 23.63 -4.66 4.03
N ALA A 109 23.32 -3.71 4.93
CA ALA A 109 22.00 -3.07 4.97
C ALA A 109 21.69 -2.32 3.67
N LYS A 110 22.69 -1.64 3.10
CA LYS A 110 22.57 -0.94 1.81
C LYS A 110 22.27 -1.91 0.66
N TYR A 111 23.00 -3.03 0.58
CA TYR A 111 22.77 -4.04 -0.46
C TYR A 111 21.37 -4.66 -0.36
N LEU A 112 20.92 -4.97 0.85
CA LEU A 112 19.59 -5.54 1.05
C LEU A 112 18.46 -4.56 0.71
N ARG A 113 18.61 -3.27 1.02
CA ARG A 113 17.65 -2.24 0.58
C ARG A 113 17.62 -2.10 -0.94
N ALA A 114 18.78 -2.10 -1.59
CA ALA A 114 18.85 -2.07 -3.05
C ALA A 114 18.15 -3.29 -3.67
N ALA A 115 18.36 -4.49 -3.13
CA ALA A 115 17.70 -5.71 -3.59
C ALA A 115 16.16 -5.61 -3.49
N LEU A 116 15.61 -5.03 -2.41
CA LEU A 116 14.17 -4.79 -2.27
C LEU A 116 13.57 -3.88 -3.35
N HIS A 117 14.35 -2.95 -3.89
CA HIS A 117 13.92 -2.08 -4.99
C HIS A 117 13.90 -2.78 -6.35
N HIS A 118 14.58 -3.92 -6.48
CA HIS A 118 14.65 -4.71 -7.72
C HIS A 118 13.73 -5.93 -7.71
N VAL A 119 12.94 -6.13 -6.65
CA VAL A 119 11.93 -7.20 -6.60
C VAL A 119 10.58 -6.67 -7.06
N ASP A 120 10.20 -7.09 -8.26
CA ASP A 120 8.83 -7.14 -8.80
C ASP A 120 8.69 -8.37 -9.71
#